data_AF-A0A0F9BYY6-F1
#
_entry.id   AF-A0A0F9BYY6-F1
#
_cell.length_a   1.000
_cell.length_b   1.000
_cell.length_c   1.000
_cell.angle_alpha   90.00
_cell.angle_beta   90.00
_cell.angle_gamma   90.00
#
_symmetry.space_group_name_H-M   'P 1'
#
loop_
_entity.id
_entity.type
_entity.pdbx_description
1 polymer ?
#
loop_
_entity_poly.entity_id
_entity_poly.type
_entity_poly.pdbx_seq_one_letter_code
_entity_poly.pdbx_strand_id
1 'polypeptide(L)'
;FGIATTSLVAMGCILVRQCHSNTCPVGICTQDAKLREKFTGTPEKVINLIKGGGDFAELARRYSTNAATAKQGGRLPAFSREDDSVPRAMRDAAFALAPGKVSGIVQAGNVFHVLKLHKRVPTGKAKYEDVKDTLRQQLAERLTERLKVEILSILRRNAKIEYVNPTLNKAMRQPRP
;
A
#
# COMPACT_ATOMS: atom_id res chain seq x y z
N PHE A 1 13.81 -11.26 -25.72
CA PHE A 1 13.37 -12.01 -24.54
C PHE A 1 13.22 -11.02 -23.39
N GLY A 2 11.99 -10.54 -23.16
CA GLY A 2 11.71 -9.46 -22.21
C GLY A 2 11.30 -9.96 -20.83
N ILE A 3 10.90 -9.02 -19.96
CA ILE A 3 10.49 -9.20 -18.56
C ILE A 3 9.60 -10.44 -18.36
N ALA A 4 8.71 -10.75 -19.31
CA ALA A 4 7.81 -11.92 -19.25
C ALA A 4 8.52 -13.27 -19.06
N THR A 5 9.62 -13.53 -19.77
CA THR A 5 10.35 -14.81 -19.67
C THR A 5 11.10 -14.90 -18.34
N THR A 6 11.71 -13.79 -17.91
CA THR A 6 12.46 -13.69 -16.65
C THR A 6 11.55 -13.86 -15.44
N SER A 7 10.33 -13.30 -15.47
CA SER A 7 9.32 -13.47 -14.42
C SER A 7 8.91 -14.92 -14.24
N LEU A 8 8.70 -15.64 -15.35
CA LEU A 8 8.31 -17.04 -15.30
C LEU A 8 9.44 -17.89 -14.70
N VAL A 9 10.68 -17.68 -15.12
CA VAL A 9 11.84 -18.39 -14.56
C VAL A 9 12.00 -18.11 -13.07
N ALA A 10 11.90 -16.85 -12.65
CA ALA A 10 12.01 -16.47 -11.23
C ALA A 10 10.94 -17.14 -10.36
N MET A 11 9.72 -17.29 -10.89
CA MET A 11 8.60 -17.98 -10.21
C MET A 11 8.73 -19.51 -10.21
N GLY A 12 9.70 -20.08 -10.93
CA GLY A 12 10.00 -21.52 -10.96
C GLY A 12 9.80 -22.20 -12.32
N CYS A 13 9.64 -21.45 -13.41
CA CYS A 13 9.61 -22.04 -14.75
C CYS A 13 10.97 -22.59 -15.16
N ILE A 14 10.97 -23.81 -15.68
CA ILE A 14 12.16 -24.47 -16.25
C ILE A 14 12.22 -24.37 -17.79
N LEU A 15 11.42 -23.48 -18.39
CA LEU A 15 11.39 -23.17 -19.83
C LEU A 15 11.20 -24.39 -20.77
N VAL A 16 10.31 -25.31 -20.39
CA VAL A 16 9.88 -26.38 -21.31
C VAL A 16 9.02 -25.80 -22.44
N ARG A 17 9.36 -26.08 -23.70
CA ARG A 17 8.63 -25.61 -24.89
C ARG A 17 7.32 -26.35 -25.16
N GLN A 18 6.61 -26.76 -24.12
CA GLN A 18 5.37 -27.54 -24.21
C GLN A 18 4.28 -27.01 -23.25
N CYS A 19 4.37 -25.75 -22.82
CA CYS A 19 3.41 -25.17 -21.86
C CYS A 19 1.95 -25.25 -22.34
N HIS A 20 1.69 -25.18 -23.65
CA HIS A 20 0.34 -25.29 -24.24
C HIS A 20 -0.24 -26.71 -24.16
N SER A 21 0.56 -27.73 -23.83
CA SER A 21 0.12 -29.13 -23.78
C SER A 21 -0.31 -29.56 -22.37
N ASN A 22 -0.40 -28.64 -21.39
CA ASN A 22 -0.69 -28.97 -19.99
C ASN A 22 0.22 -30.07 -19.42
N THR A 23 1.50 -30.10 -19.79
CA THR A 23 2.50 -31.06 -19.28
C THR A 23 3.52 -30.40 -18.37
N CYS A 24 3.21 -29.21 -17.84
CA CYS A 24 4.15 -28.42 -17.06
C CYS A 24 4.54 -29.16 -15.76
N PRO A 25 5.81 -29.53 -15.57
CA PRO A 25 6.23 -30.29 -14.39
C PRO A 25 6.16 -29.47 -13.09
N VAL A 26 6.21 -28.14 -13.22
CA VAL A 26 6.21 -27.15 -12.13
C VAL A 26 4.89 -26.39 -11.99
N GLY A 27 3.90 -26.62 -12.86
CA GLY A 27 2.58 -26.01 -12.73
C GLY A 27 2.45 -24.52 -13.05
N ILE A 28 3.52 -23.86 -13.50
CA ILE A 28 3.53 -22.39 -13.63
C ILE A 28 2.67 -21.85 -14.78
N CYS A 29 2.72 -22.48 -15.95
CA CYS A 29 2.05 -22.02 -17.18
C CYS A 29 0.86 -22.90 -17.61
N THR A 30 0.43 -23.84 -16.76
CA THR A 30 -0.70 -24.75 -17.03
C THR A 30 -2.04 -24.13 -16.62
N GLN A 31 -3.10 -24.48 -17.35
CA GLN A 31 -4.49 -24.16 -16.95
C GLN A 31 -5.15 -25.31 -16.18
N ASP A 32 -4.54 -26.51 -16.21
CA ASP A 32 -5.00 -27.67 -15.45
C ASP A 32 -4.83 -27.44 -13.93
N ALA A 33 -5.91 -27.52 -13.17
CA ALA A 33 -5.93 -27.27 -11.73
C ALA A 33 -5.00 -28.20 -10.93
N LYS A 34 -4.95 -29.50 -11.25
CA LYS A 34 -4.10 -30.49 -10.55
C LYS A 34 -2.62 -30.20 -10.76
N LEU A 35 -2.27 -29.72 -11.96
CA LEU A 35 -0.90 -29.31 -12.24
C LEU A 35 -0.59 -27.94 -11.66
N ARG A 36 -1.59 -27.05 -11.57
CA ARG A 36 -1.48 -25.74 -10.92
C ARG A 36 -1.14 -25.87 -9.43
N GLU A 37 -1.67 -26.89 -8.76
CA GLU A 37 -1.33 -27.17 -7.35
C GLU A 37 0.16 -27.46 -7.11
N LYS A 38 0.88 -27.94 -8.14
CA LYS A 38 2.35 -28.14 -8.07
C LYS A 38 3.12 -26.82 -8.02
N PHE A 39 2.47 -25.70 -8.31
CA PHE A 39 3.09 -24.39 -8.31
C PHE A 39 3.28 -23.87 -6.89
N THR A 40 4.50 -24.00 -6.37
CA THR A 40 4.92 -23.45 -5.08
C THR A 40 5.41 -22.01 -5.18
N GLY A 41 4.83 -21.21 -6.08
CA GLY A 41 5.26 -19.83 -6.30
C GLY A 41 5.00 -18.96 -5.08
N THR A 42 6.03 -18.36 -4.50
CA THR A 42 5.90 -17.52 -3.31
C THR A 42 6.20 -16.05 -3.62
N PRO A 43 5.71 -15.08 -2.83
CA PRO A 43 6.01 -13.65 -3.02
C PRO A 43 7.51 -13.32 -3.09
N GLU A 44 8.35 -14.12 -2.43
CA GLU A 44 9.82 -14.04 -2.47
C GLU A 44 10.37 -14.22 -3.90
N LYS A 45 9.69 -15.02 -4.73
CA LYS A 45 10.08 -15.24 -6.13
C LYS A 45 9.80 -14.00 -7.00
N VAL A 46 8.78 -13.21 -6.67
CA VAL A 46 8.52 -11.89 -7.30
C VAL A 46 9.61 -10.89 -6.91
N ILE A 47 10.13 -10.97 -5.67
CA ILE A 47 11.23 -10.11 -5.22
C ILE A 47 12.53 -10.41 -5.97
N ASN A 48 12.82 -11.67 -6.31
CA ASN A 48 14.00 -12.01 -7.10
C ASN A 48 13.94 -11.39 -8.51
N LEU A 49 12.77 -11.31 -9.12
CA LEU A 49 12.56 -10.55 -10.36
C LEU A 49 12.78 -9.04 -10.16
N ILE A 50 12.25 -8.47 -9.06
CA ILE A 50 12.42 -7.05 -8.72
C ILE A 50 13.90 -6.71 -8.51
N LYS A 51 14.66 -7.56 -7.81
CA LYS A 51 16.09 -7.39 -7.55
C LYS A 51 16.94 -7.54 -8.81
N GLY A 52 16.50 -8.32 -9.79
CA GLY A 52 17.18 -8.56 -11.07
C GLY A 52 17.08 -7.44 -12.10
N GLY A 53 16.52 -6.27 -11.75
CA GLY A 53 16.51 -5.08 -12.63
C GLY A 53 15.19 -4.82 -13.38
N GLY A 54 14.09 -5.47 -13.01
CA GLY A 54 12.76 -5.16 -13.57
C GLY A 54 12.26 -3.76 -13.19
N ASP A 55 11.40 -3.15 -14.03
CA ASP A 55 10.72 -1.89 -13.69
C ASP A 55 9.75 -2.11 -12.52
N PHE A 56 10.14 -1.59 -11.35
CA PHE A 56 9.32 -1.65 -10.14
C PHE A 56 7.92 -1.06 -10.34
N ALA A 57 7.79 0.00 -11.16
CA ALA A 57 6.50 0.63 -11.39
C ALA A 57 5.56 -0.27 -12.21
N GLU A 58 6.09 -1.02 -13.17
CA GLU A 58 5.31 -2.00 -13.93
C GLU A 58 4.83 -3.17 -13.04
N LEU A 59 5.72 -3.64 -12.16
CA LEU A 59 5.38 -4.70 -11.21
C LEU A 59 4.34 -4.24 -10.20
N ALA A 60 4.45 -3.02 -9.69
CA ALA A 60 3.44 -2.42 -8.83
C ALA A 60 2.09 -2.27 -9.55
N ARG A 61 2.07 -1.88 -10.84
CA ARG A 61 0.84 -1.81 -11.64
C ARG A 61 0.15 -3.17 -11.80
N ARG A 62 0.92 -4.25 -11.96
CA ARG A 62 0.39 -5.59 -12.25
C ARG A 62 0.02 -6.40 -11.02
N TYR A 63 0.81 -6.30 -9.95
CA TYR A 63 0.73 -7.22 -8.81
C TYR A 63 0.32 -6.55 -7.50
N SER A 64 0.35 -5.22 -7.39
CA SER A 64 -0.06 -4.56 -6.15
C SER A 64 -1.57 -4.66 -5.98
N THR A 65 -1.99 -5.16 -4.81
CA THR A 65 -3.41 -5.16 -4.39
C THR A 65 -3.87 -3.77 -3.92
N ASN A 66 -2.96 -2.81 -3.76
CA ASN A 66 -3.32 -1.44 -3.40
C ASN A 66 -3.77 -0.66 -4.64
N ALA A 67 -5.07 -0.66 -4.91
CA ALA A 67 -5.67 0.01 -6.07
C ALA A 67 -5.38 1.52 -6.15
N ALA A 68 -5.17 2.20 -5.02
CA ALA A 68 -4.90 3.64 -4.98
C ALA A 68 -3.52 3.96 -5.59
N THR A 69 -2.51 3.16 -5.26
CA THR A 69 -1.12 3.42 -5.70
C THR A 69 -0.69 2.57 -6.88
N ALA A 70 -1.33 1.41 -7.13
CA ALA A 70 -0.95 0.47 -8.18
C ALA A 70 -0.85 1.16 -9.55
N LYS A 71 -1.89 1.90 -9.95
CA LYS A 71 -1.93 2.63 -11.23
C LYS A 71 -0.79 3.63 -11.39
N GLN A 72 -0.31 4.20 -10.28
CA GLN A 72 0.79 5.15 -10.23
C GLN A 72 2.17 4.48 -10.01
N GLY A 73 2.25 3.17 -10.22
CA GLY A 73 3.50 2.42 -10.04
C GLY A 73 3.92 2.27 -8.59
N GLY A 74 2.97 2.28 -7.65
CA GLY A 74 3.22 2.09 -6.23
C GLY A 74 3.82 3.31 -5.53
N ARG A 75 3.71 4.51 -6.11
CA ARG A 75 4.19 5.74 -5.47
C ARG A 75 3.35 6.06 -4.23
N LEU A 76 4.06 6.28 -3.12
CA LEU A 76 3.50 6.75 -1.85
C LEU A 76 3.89 8.22 -1.63
N PRO A 77 3.05 9.00 -0.91
CA PRO A 77 3.44 10.31 -0.43
C PRO A 77 4.65 10.20 0.53
N ALA A 78 5.36 11.31 0.73
CA ALA A 78 6.45 11.35 1.69
C ALA A 78 5.87 11.21 3.12
N PHE A 79 6.50 10.37 3.93
CA PHE A 79 6.14 10.15 5.33
C PHE A 79 7.39 10.21 6.23
N SER A 80 7.19 10.53 7.51
CA SER A 80 8.25 10.56 8.52
C SER A 80 8.24 9.30 9.40
N ARG A 81 9.19 9.17 10.32
CA ARG A 81 9.21 8.05 11.28
C ARG A 81 8.06 8.09 12.27
N GLU A 82 7.48 9.27 12.46
CA GLU A 82 6.41 9.62 13.39
C GLU A 82 5.02 9.63 12.73
N ASP A 83 4.93 9.28 11.44
CA ASP A 83 3.66 9.25 10.72
C ASP A 83 2.85 7.98 11.04
N ASP A 84 1.97 8.08 12.05
CA ASP A 84 1.10 6.99 12.53
C ASP A 84 0.07 6.48 11.52
N SER A 85 -0.10 7.14 10.37
CA SER A 85 -0.89 6.59 9.27
C SER A 85 -0.18 5.44 8.53
N VAL A 86 1.15 5.33 8.68
CA VAL A 86 1.98 4.31 8.02
C VAL A 86 2.37 3.23 9.03
N PRO A 87 2.15 1.93 8.75
CA PRO A 87 2.50 0.85 9.66
C PRO A 87 3.98 0.87 10.08
N ARG A 88 4.25 0.65 11.37
CA ARG A 88 5.61 0.70 11.93
C ARG A 88 6.62 -0.16 11.17
N ALA A 89 6.26 -1.38 10.82
CA ALA A 89 7.10 -2.28 10.03
C ALA A 89 7.51 -1.68 8.67
N MET A 90 6.57 -0.96 8.02
CA MET A 90 6.81 -0.26 6.76
C MET A 90 7.75 0.94 6.96
N ARG A 91 7.56 1.71 8.04
CA ARG A 91 8.44 2.82 8.39
C ARG A 91 9.86 2.31 8.63
N ASP A 92 10.03 1.33 9.51
CA ASP A 92 11.34 0.78 9.87
C ASP A 92 12.10 0.26 8.63
N ALA A 93 11.40 -0.48 7.76
CA ALA A 93 11.98 -0.96 6.51
C ALA A 93 12.36 0.18 5.55
N ALA A 94 11.49 1.17 5.35
CA ALA A 94 11.76 2.28 4.44
C ALA A 94 12.97 3.12 4.89
N PHE A 95 13.09 3.39 6.20
CA PHE A 95 14.20 4.18 6.75
C PHE A 95 15.53 3.40 6.84
N ALA A 96 15.50 2.06 6.80
CA ALA A 96 16.68 1.22 6.73
C ALA A 96 17.27 1.11 5.31
N LEU A 97 16.48 1.40 4.26
CA LEU A 97 16.91 1.26 2.86
C LEU A 97 17.78 2.41 2.38
N ALA A 98 18.76 2.11 1.51
CA ALA A 98 19.44 3.12 0.71
C ALA A 98 18.56 3.53 -0.50
N PRO A 99 18.66 4.79 -1.00
CA PRO A 99 17.93 5.22 -2.19
C PRO A 99 18.19 4.28 -3.38
N GLY A 100 17.13 3.98 -4.13
CA GLY A 100 17.13 3.04 -5.25
C GLY A 100 17.04 1.57 -4.87
N LYS A 101 17.23 1.20 -3.60
CA LYS A 101 17.16 -0.20 -3.14
C LYS A 101 15.73 -0.62 -2.84
N VAL A 102 15.52 -1.94 -2.94
CA VAL A 102 14.24 -2.62 -2.67
C VAL A 102 14.38 -3.43 -1.39
N SER A 103 13.35 -3.40 -0.54
CA SER A 103 13.26 -4.20 0.68
C SER A 103 13.10 -5.69 0.41
N GLY A 104 13.25 -6.49 1.47
CA GLY A 104 12.60 -7.80 1.54
C GLY A 104 11.08 -7.67 1.70
N ILE A 105 10.44 -8.77 2.08
CA ILE A 105 9.03 -8.77 2.45
C ILE A 105 8.87 -8.07 3.79
N VAL A 106 8.01 -7.07 3.83
CA VAL A 106 7.62 -6.36 5.04
C VAL A 106 6.19 -6.74 5.36
N GLN A 107 5.99 -7.47 6.44
CA GLN A 107 4.65 -7.83 6.89
C GLN A 107 4.08 -6.70 7.76
N ALA A 108 2.90 -6.21 7.38
CA ALA A 108 2.11 -5.27 8.17
C ALA A 108 0.70 -5.84 8.36
N GLY A 109 0.43 -6.41 9.54
CA GLY A 109 -0.79 -7.17 9.78
C GLY A 109 -0.88 -8.39 8.86
N ASN A 110 -1.98 -8.50 8.11
CA ASN A 110 -2.24 -9.59 7.17
C ASN A 110 -1.79 -9.27 5.73
N VAL A 111 -1.07 -8.16 5.52
CA VAL A 111 -0.63 -7.71 4.20
C VAL A 111 0.89 -7.71 4.12
N PHE A 112 1.39 -8.19 2.98
CA PHE A 112 2.81 -8.17 2.65
C PHE A 112 3.13 -7.00 1.73
N HIS A 113 4.18 -6.27 2.06
CA HIS A 113 4.64 -5.11 1.32
C HIS A 113 6.07 -5.31 0.83
N VAL A 114 6.35 -4.79 -0.37
CA VAL A 114 7.70 -4.66 -0.91
C VAL A 114 7.90 -3.18 -1.21
N LEU A 115 8.95 -2.59 -0.68
CA LEU A 115 9.20 -1.16 -0.73
C LEU A 115 10.43 -0.90 -1.60
N LYS A 116 10.36 0.10 -2.48
CA LYS A 116 11.54 0.66 -3.15
C LYS A 116 11.72 2.09 -2.69
N LEU A 117 12.86 2.38 -2.06
CA LEU A 117 13.13 3.75 -1.64
C LEU A 117 13.48 4.58 -2.88
N HIS A 118 12.65 5.59 -3.20
CA HIS A 118 12.92 6.45 -4.36
C HIS A 118 13.98 7.51 -4.04
N LYS A 119 13.69 8.35 -3.04
CA LYS A 119 14.59 9.41 -2.57
C LYS A 119 14.38 9.63 -1.09
N ARG A 120 15.44 10.07 -0.40
CA ARG A 120 15.31 10.64 0.94
C ARG A 120 15.11 12.13 0.78
N VAL A 121 14.04 12.66 1.38
CA VAL A 121 13.94 14.09 1.59
C VAL A 121 14.86 14.36 2.78
N PRO A 122 16.00 15.05 2.59
CA PRO A 122 16.83 15.41 3.73
C PRO A 122 15.96 16.21 4.70
N THR A 123 16.14 15.99 6.00
CA THR A 123 15.73 16.96 7.01
C THR A 123 16.50 18.22 6.68
N GLY A 124 15.87 19.09 5.88
CA GLY A 124 16.41 20.40 5.62
C GLY A 124 16.61 21.05 6.98
N LYS A 125 17.72 21.75 7.14
CA LYS A 125 17.86 22.81 8.15
C LYS A 125 16.88 23.95 7.84
N ALA A 126 15.64 23.64 7.46
CA ALA A 126 14.59 24.62 7.36
C ALA A 126 14.52 25.21 8.76
N LYS A 127 14.90 26.48 8.87
CA LYS A 127 14.86 27.14 10.17
C LYS A 127 13.41 27.14 10.59
N TYR A 128 13.15 27.08 11.89
CA TYR A 128 11.80 27.05 12.40
C TYR A 128 10.95 28.18 11.78
N GLU A 129 11.57 29.34 11.55
CA GLU A 129 11.03 30.50 10.87
C GLU A 129 10.47 30.20 9.47
N ASP A 130 11.16 29.37 8.67
CA ASP A 130 10.79 29.09 7.28
C ASP A 130 9.58 28.13 7.17
N VAL A 131 9.35 27.33 8.23
CA VAL A 131 8.30 26.29 8.25
C VAL A 131 7.18 26.58 9.24
N LYS A 132 7.30 27.65 10.02
CA LYS A 132 6.40 27.98 11.14
C LYS A 132 4.95 28.02 10.72
N ASP A 133 4.66 28.68 9.59
CA ASP A 133 3.29 28.91 9.15
C ASP A 133 2.68 27.65 8.54
N THR A 134 3.47 26.89 7.77
CA THR A 134 3.08 25.57 7.27
C THR A 134 2.78 24.60 8.42
N LEU A 135 3.64 24.56 9.44
CA LEU A 135 3.45 23.71 10.62
C LEU A 135 2.20 24.11 11.41
N ARG A 136 1.97 25.41 11.60
CA ARG A 136 0.75 25.91 12.24
C ARG A 136 -0.49 25.51 11.48
N GLN A 137 -0.49 25.63 10.15
CA GLN A 137 -1.62 25.24 9.33
C GLN A 137 -1.90 23.74 9.44
N GLN A 138 -0.86 22.90 9.34
CA GLN A 138 -0.99 21.45 9.49
C GLN A 138 -1.49 21.03 10.88
N LEU A 139 -0.98 21.67 11.94
CA LEU A 139 -1.43 21.43 13.31
C LEU A 139 -2.87 21.88 13.51
N ALA A 140 -3.23 23.06 12.99
CA ALA A 140 -4.59 23.59 13.06
C ALA A 140 -5.57 22.65 12.33
N GLU A 141 -5.23 22.14 11.15
CA GLU A 141 -6.05 21.18 10.42
C GLU A 141 -6.22 19.87 11.20
N ARG A 142 -5.13 19.29 11.73
CA ARG A 142 -5.20 18.07 12.56
C ARG A 142 -6.06 18.24 13.81
N LEU A 143 -5.86 19.35 14.54
CA LEU A 143 -6.65 19.66 15.73
C LEU A 143 -8.11 19.90 15.37
N THR A 144 -8.37 20.65 14.30
CA THR A 144 -9.74 20.90 13.80
C THR A 144 -10.44 19.60 13.45
N GLU A 145 -9.77 18.68 12.75
CA GLU A 145 -10.39 17.42 12.34
C GLU A 145 -10.66 16.50 13.53
N ARG A 146 -9.76 16.50 14.52
CA ARG A 146 -9.96 15.78 15.79
C ARG A 146 -11.13 16.35 16.59
N LEU A 147 -11.19 17.66 16.72
CA LEU A 147 -12.19 18.38 17.52
C LEU A 147 -13.54 18.46 16.80
N LYS A 148 -13.59 18.38 15.47
CA LYS A 148 -14.83 18.42 14.68
C LYS A 148 -15.84 17.39 15.15
N VAL A 149 -15.40 16.15 15.37
CA VAL A 149 -16.27 15.05 15.80
C VAL A 149 -16.90 15.36 17.16
N GLU A 150 -16.10 15.90 18.07
CA GLU A 150 -16.52 16.25 19.42
C GLU A 150 -17.42 17.50 19.45
N ILE A 151 -17.03 18.55 18.74
CA ILE A 151 -17.80 19.79 18.60
C ILE A 151 -19.14 19.50 17.91
N LEU A 152 -19.17 18.72 16.83
CA LEU A 152 -20.42 18.32 16.17
C LEU A 152 -21.33 17.51 17.10
N SER A 153 -20.76 16.67 17.96
CA SER A 153 -21.52 15.94 18.99
C SER A 153 -22.16 16.89 20.02
N ILE A 154 -21.41 17.91 20.48
CA ILE A 154 -21.91 18.90 21.44
C ILE A 154 -22.97 19.81 20.79
N LEU A 155 -22.70 20.33 19.59
CA LEU A 155 -23.63 21.18 18.85
C LEU A 155 -24.94 20.44 18.56
N ARG A 156 -24.88 19.16 18.18
CA ARG A 156 -26.10 18.35 17.97
C ARG A 156 -26.90 18.11 19.25
N ARG A 157 -26.23 17.96 20.40
CA ARG A 157 -26.91 17.80 21.70
C ARG A 157 -27.61 19.08 22.15
N ASN A 158 -27.00 20.23 21.90
CA ASN A 158 -27.51 21.52 22.38
C ASN A 158 -28.44 22.21 21.36
N ALA A 159 -28.44 21.78 20.10
CA ALA A 159 -29.34 22.31 19.08
C ALA A 159 -30.70 21.61 19.11
N LYS A 160 -31.76 22.39 18.89
CA LYS A 160 -33.11 21.84 18.62
C LYS A 160 -33.17 21.41 17.15
N ILE A 161 -32.97 20.12 16.89
CA ILE A 161 -32.94 19.55 15.53
C ILE A 161 -34.29 18.91 15.21
N GLU A 162 -34.94 19.37 14.15
CA GLU A 162 -36.17 18.78 13.61
C GLU A 162 -35.87 18.07 12.28
N TYR A 163 -36.26 16.80 12.18
CA TYR A 163 -36.09 16.01 10.96
C TYR A 163 -37.42 15.98 10.19
N VAL A 164 -37.51 16.79 9.14
CA VAL A 164 -38.71 16.90 8.29
C VAL A 164 -38.94 15.63 7.45
N ASN A 165 -37.87 14.93 7.07
CA ASN A 165 -37.99 13.67 6.32
C ASN A 165 -38.32 12.50 7.27
N PRO A 166 -39.43 11.76 7.05
CA PRO A 166 -39.88 10.69 7.95
C PRO A 166 -38.88 9.53 8.10
N THR A 167 -38.20 9.15 7.02
CA THR A 167 -37.22 8.05 7.00
C THR A 167 -35.98 8.39 7.82
N LEU A 168 -35.49 9.63 7.69
CA LEU A 168 -34.35 10.14 8.47
C LEU A 168 -34.71 10.32 9.94
N ASN A 169 -35.91 10.81 10.25
CA ASN A 169 -36.38 10.97 11.63
C ASN A 169 -36.42 9.63 12.38
N LYS A 170 -36.86 8.56 11.71
CA LYS A 170 -36.88 7.20 12.27
C LYS A 170 -35.47 6.66 12.52
N ALA A 171 -34.55 6.82 11.56
CA ALA A 171 -33.17 6.34 11.67
C ALA A 171 -32.36 7.08 12.74
N MET A 172 -32.60 8.37 12.95
CA MET A 172 -31.86 9.20 13.91
C MET A 172 -32.39 9.11 15.35
N ARG A 173 -33.59 8.55 15.57
CA ARG A 173 -34.21 8.34 16.90
C ARG A 173 -33.92 6.96 17.51
N GLN A 174 -33.36 6.02 16.76
CA GLN A 174 -32.98 4.72 17.31
C GLN A 174 -31.70 4.87 18.15
N PRO A 175 -31.63 4.24 19.35
CA PRO A 175 -30.40 4.23 20.13
C PRO A 175 -29.30 3.56 19.30
N ARG A 176 -28.14 4.22 19.19
CA ARG A 176 -26.97 3.58 18.58
C ARG A 176 -26.56 2.40 19.48
N PRO A 177 -26.27 1.22 18.92
CA PRO A 177 -25.69 0.12 19.68
C PRO A 177 -24.33 0.51 20.30
#